data_AF-A0ABD2IPK6-F1
#
_entry.id   AF-A0ABD2IPK6-F1
#
_cell.length_a   1.000
_cell.length_b   1.000
_cell.length_c   1.000
_cell.angle_alpha   90.00
_cell.angle_beta   90.00
_cell.angle_gamma   90.00
#
_symmetry.space_group_name_H-M   'P 1'
#
loop_
_entity.id
_entity.type
_entity.pdbx_description
1 polymer ?
#
loop_
_entity_poly.entity_id
_entity_poly.type
_entity_poly.pdbx_seq_one_letter_code
_entity_poly.pdbx_strand_id
1 'polypeptide(L)'
;MLPKNLFSLYLIVDPILCGGHSHSVKLLNAVIPCGVKIVQLRAPNWHKGAILALAKDLLTITRPKGIPLIINDHVDVCLASGADGVHLGANDLPVESARELLGPDAILGYSVNNEKALEHAIRLGHKIDYLGVGPVFPTPTKPDHAPPLGIERQRLICSRSIHPTVAVGGINAQNAAEVMAIGAPDALAVISAICAADEPTKAAHELCQEIERGRKMKKATANN
;
A
#
# COMPACT_ATOMS: atom_id res chain seq x y z
N MET A 1 0.33 -10.61 -13.27
CA MET A 1 1.48 -10.13 -12.45
C MET A 1 1.65 -8.64 -12.67
N LEU A 2 1.69 -7.85 -11.60
CA LEU A 2 1.81 -6.40 -11.70
C LEU A 2 3.18 -5.97 -12.27
N PRO A 3 3.22 -4.95 -13.15
CA PRO A 3 4.47 -4.41 -13.66
C PRO A 3 5.41 -3.96 -12.53
N LYS A 4 6.70 -4.36 -12.58
CA LYS A 4 7.68 -4.03 -11.55
C LYS A 4 7.84 -2.52 -11.31
N ASN A 5 7.60 -1.69 -12.33
CA ASN A 5 7.68 -0.24 -12.23
C ASN A 5 6.53 0.41 -11.43
N LEU A 6 5.47 -0.34 -11.10
CA LEU A 6 4.41 0.13 -10.21
C LEU A 6 4.83 0.08 -8.73
N PHE A 7 5.79 -0.76 -8.38
CA PHE A 7 6.23 -0.91 -7.00
C PHE A 7 7.32 0.13 -6.68
N SER A 8 6.87 1.31 -6.24
CA SER A 8 7.75 2.38 -5.74
C SER A 8 7.12 3.06 -4.53
N LEU A 9 6.35 4.14 -4.76
CA LEU A 9 5.58 4.80 -3.72
C LEU A 9 4.11 4.39 -3.82
N TYR A 10 3.61 3.72 -2.79
CA TYR A 10 2.22 3.34 -2.63
C TYR A 10 1.56 4.27 -1.59
N LEU A 11 0.62 5.11 -2.04
CA LEU A 11 -0.17 5.94 -1.13
C LEU A 11 -1.43 5.22 -0.66
N ILE A 12 -1.62 5.12 0.65
CA ILE A 12 -2.91 4.76 1.24
C ILE A 12 -3.59 6.07 1.65
N VAL A 13 -4.69 6.39 0.99
CA VAL A 13 -5.54 7.56 1.27
C VAL A 13 -6.47 7.22 2.42
N ASP A 14 -6.30 7.92 3.53
CA ASP A 14 -7.21 7.89 4.67
C ASP A 14 -8.02 9.21 4.70
N PRO A 15 -9.32 9.19 4.36
CA PRO A 15 -10.12 10.39 4.28
C PRO A 15 -10.26 11.14 5.61
N ILE A 16 -10.14 10.48 6.76
CA ILE A 16 -10.17 11.18 8.04
C ILE A 16 -8.90 12.04 8.19
N LEU A 17 -7.73 11.46 7.88
CA LEU A 17 -6.46 12.18 7.93
C LEU A 17 -6.37 13.27 6.86
N CYS A 18 -6.96 13.06 5.69
CA CYS A 18 -7.00 14.08 4.65
C CYS A 18 -7.91 15.27 5.00
N GLY A 19 -8.84 15.14 5.96
CA GLY A 19 -9.85 16.17 6.25
C GLY A 19 -11.16 16.02 5.45
N GLY A 20 -11.48 14.81 4.99
CA GLY A 20 -12.73 14.43 4.34
C GLY A 20 -12.64 14.27 2.83
N HIS A 21 -13.79 13.97 2.20
CA HIS A 21 -13.91 13.55 0.79
C HIS A 21 -13.23 14.53 -0.16
N SER A 22 -13.63 15.80 -0.11
CA SER A 22 -13.12 16.83 -1.02
C SER A 22 -11.62 17.06 -0.84
N HIS A 23 -11.09 16.92 0.37
CA HIS A 23 -9.66 17.07 0.64
C HIS A 23 -8.87 15.85 0.16
N SER A 24 -9.41 14.62 0.27
CA SER A 24 -8.80 13.43 -0.33
C SER A 24 -8.64 13.55 -1.84
N VAL A 25 -9.66 14.05 -2.54
CA VAL A 25 -9.62 14.27 -3.99
C VAL A 25 -8.58 15.34 -4.36
N LYS A 26 -8.54 16.46 -3.63
CA LYS A 26 -7.54 17.52 -3.82
C LYS A 26 -6.11 17.02 -3.57
N LEU A 27 -5.91 16.32 -2.45
CA LEU A 27 -4.63 15.74 -2.08
C LEU A 27 -4.14 14.79 -3.16
N LEU A 28 -4.99 13.88 -3.63
CA LEU A 28 -4.58 12.88 -4.62
C LEU A 28 -4.16 13.54 -5.94
N ASN A 29 -4.89 14.55 -6.41
CA ASN A 29 -4.51 15.33 -7.59
C ASN A 29 -3.13 15.99 -7.43
N ALA A 30 -2.82 16.50 -6.24
CA ALA A 30 -1.57 17.20 -5.98
C ALA A 30 -0.35 16.25 -5.90
N VAL A 31 -0.52 15.05 -5.33
CA VAL A 31 0.61 14.14 -5.03
C VAL A 31 0.90 13.11 -6.11
N ILE A 32 -0.04 12.80 -7.01
CA ILE A 32 0.23 11.87 -8.12
C ILE A 32 1.42 12.32 -8.99
N PRO A 33 1.52 13.59 -9.42
CA PRO A 33 2.67 14.06 -10.20
C PRO A 33 4.02 13.85 -9.50
N CYS A 34 4.03 13.72 -8.18
CA CYS A 34 5.25 13.53 -7.37
C CYS A 34 5.82 12.11 -7.46
N GLY A 35 5.13 11.16 -8.09
CA GLY A 35 5.63 9.81 -8.32
C GLY A 35 4.89 8.69 -7.57
N VAL A 36 3.70 8.97 -7.01
CA VAL A 36 2.81 7.91 -6.51
C VAL A 36 2.46 6.94 -7.64
N LYS A 37 2.60 5.63 -7.41
CA LYS A 37 2.41 4.58 -8.42
C LYS A 37 1.25 3.64 -8.14
N ILE A 38 0.80 3.56 -6.89
CA ILE A 38 -0.37 2.78 -6.47
C ILE A 38 -1.13 3.61 -5.44
N VAL A 39 -2.45 3.59 -5.51
CA VAL A 39 -3.33 4.27 -4.56
C VAL A 39 -4.23 3.23 -3.91
N GLN A 40 -4.41 3.32 -2.59
CA GLN A 40 -5.41 2.54 -1.86
C GLN A 40 -6.34 3.49 -1.14
N LEU A 41 -7.66 3.27 -1.26
CA LEU A 41 -8.63 3.96 -0.43
C LEU A 41 -8.88 3.14 0.83
N ARG A 42 -8.48 3.68 1.98
CA ARG A 42 -8.74 3.11 3.30
C ARG A 42 -9.53 4.13 4.12
N ALA A 43 -10.84 3.95 4.19
CA ALA A 43 -11.74 4.86 4.89
C ALA A 43 -12.35 4.15 6.12
N PRO A 44 -11.56 3.95 7.20
CA PRO A 44 -12.08 3.27 8.39
C PRO A 44 -13.27 4.07 8.94
N ASN A 45 -14.32 3.38 9.37
CA ASN A 45 -15.54 3.96 9.94
C ASN A 45 -16.44 4.77 8.98
N TRP A 46 -16.15 4.80 7.68
CA TRP A 46 -17.05 5.42 6.71
C TRP A 46 -18.13 4.42 6.26
N HIS A 47 -19.33 4.91 6.01
CA HIS A 47 -20.37 4.10 5.36
C HIS A 47 -19.98 3.77 3.92
N LYS A 48 -20.26 2.53 3.47
CA LYS A 48 -19.90 2.05 2.13
C LYS A 48 -20.37 2.95 0.98
N GLY A 49 -21.52 3.62 1.12
CA GLY A 49 -21.98 4.59 0.13
C GLY A 49 -21.04 5.79 -0.06
N ALA A 50 -20.46 6.30 1.03
CA ALA A 50 -19.46 7.37 0.98
C ALA A 50 -18.12 6.87 0.44
N ILE A 51 -17.71 5.65 0.82
CA ILE A 51 -16.50 5.01 0.27
C ILE A 51 -16.65 4.83 -1.24
N LEU A 52 -17.79 4.34 -1.72
CA LEU A 52 -18.10 4.17 -3.14
C LEU A 52 -18.07 5.49 -3.90
N ALA A 53 -18.66 6.54 -3.36
CA ALA A 53 -18.64 7.87 -3.97
C ALA A 53 -17.20 8.39 -4.11
N LEU A 54 -16.42 8.31 -3.03
CA LEU A 54 -15.01 8.72 -3.08
C LEU A 54 -14.19 7.86 -4.04
N ALA A 55 -14.36 6.54 -4.03
CA ALA A 55 -13.68 5.63 -4.95
C ALA A 55 -13.90 6.01 -6.41
N LYS A 56 -15.15 6.35 -6.79
CA LYS A 56 -15.47 6.82 -8.14
C LYS A 56 -14.74 8.10 -8.51
N ASP A 57 -14.69 9.08 -7.59
CA ASP A 57 -13.95 10.33 -7.83
C ASP A 57 -12.45 10.08 -7.94
N LEU A 58 -11.86 9.26 -7.07
CA LEU A 58 -10.44 8.91 -7.16
C LEU A 58 -10.11 8.19 -8.47
N LEU A 59 -11.00 7.32 -8.98
CA LEU A 59 -10.82 6.64 -10.28
C LEU A 59 -10.73 7.62 -11.45
N THR A 60 -11.46 8.74 -11.42
CA THR A 60 -11.34 9.78 -12.47
C THR A 60 -9.92 10.37 -12.53
N ILE A 61 -9.18 10.32 -11.42
CA ILE A 61 -7.82 10.83 -11.31
C ILE A 61 -6.79 9.76 -11.69
N THR A 62 -6.96 8.54 -11.19
CA THR A 62 -5.94 7.48 -11.28
C THR A 62 -5.96 6.76 -12.61
N ARG A 63 -7.15 6.44 -13.16
CA ARG A 63 -7.30 5.64 -14.39
C ARG A 63 -6.66 6.29 -15.62
N PRO A 64 -6.83 7.60 -15.91
CA PRO A 64 -6.16 8.23 -17.06
C PRO A 64 -4.63 8.21 -16.97
N LYS A 65 -4.08 7.95 -15.78
CA LYS A 65 -2.64 7.92 -15.51
C LYS A 65 -2.10 6.50 -15.38
N GLY A 66 -2.94 5.48 -15.58
CA GLY A 66 -2.56 4.08 -15.42
C GLY A 66 -2.14 3.70 -13.99
N ILE A 67 -2.61 4.46 -12.99
CA ILE A 67 -2.34 4.18 -11.58
C ILE A 67 -3.48 3.32 -11.05
N PRO A 68 -3.21 2.10 -10.53
CA PRO A 68 -4.27 1.28 -9.95
C PRO A 68 -4.82 1.90 -8.66
N LEU A 69 -6.14 1.85 -8.51
CA LEU A 69 -6.85 2.12 -7.28
C LEU A 69 -7.27 0.80 -6.61
N ILE A 70 -6.83 0.61 -5.38
CA ILE A 70 -7.12 -0.55 -4.54
C ILE A 70 -8.12 -0.15 -3.45
N ILE A 71 -9.17 -0.94 -3.23
CA ILE A 71 -10.13 -0.73 -2.14
C ILE A 71 -9.71 -1.57 -0.95
N ASN A 72 -9.57 -0.95 0.23
CA ASN A 72 -9.29 -1.67 1.46
C ASN A 72 -10.55 -2.44 1.92
N ASP A 73 -10.40 -3.73 2.23
CA ASP A 73 -11.36 -4.68 2.84
C ASP A 73 -12.64 -4.99 2.02
N HIS A 74 -13.18 -4.03 1.27
CA HIS A 74 -14.53 -4.08 0.70
C HIS A 74 -14.56 -4.52 -0.78
N VAL A 75 -14.70 -5.83 -1.00
CA VAL A 75 -14.89 -6.44 -2.35
C VAL A 75 -16.11 -5.90 -3.07
N ASP A 76 -17.22 -5.72 -2.37
CA ASP A 76 -18.46 -5.17 -2.93
C ASP A 76 -18.29 -3.74 -3.43
N VAL A 77 -17.57 -2.90 -2.69
CA VAL A 77 -17.26 -1.52 -3.10
C VAL A 77 -16.29 -1.51 -4.29
N CYS A 78 -15.32 -2.42 -4.33
CA CYS A 78 -14.44 -2.59 -5.49
C CYS A 78 -15.24 -2.89 -6.76
N LEU A 79 -16.12 -3.89 -6.72
CA LEU A 79 -16.97 -4.28 -7.84
C LEU A 79 -17.91 -3.13 -8.25
N ALA A 80 -18.56 -2.47 -7.30
CA ALA A 80 -19.52 -1.39 -7.57
C ALA A 80 -18.87 -0.10 -8.10
N SER A 81 -17.61 0.17 -7.74
CA SER A 81 -16.85 1.33 -8.24
C SER A 81 -16.14 1.04 -9.57
N GLY A 82 -15.87 -0.23 -9.87
CA GLY A 82 -14.97 -0.63 -10.95
C GLY A 82 -13.51 -0.31 -10.65
N ALA A 83 -13.11 -0.39 -9.37
CA ALA A 83 -11.72 -0.25 -8.96
C ALA A 83 -10.87 -1.46 -9.41
N ASP A 84 -9.55 -1.28 -9.43
CA ASP A 84 -8.63 -2.24 -10.03
C ASP A 84 -8.34 -3.45 -9.12
N GLY A 85 -8.71 -3.39 -7.85
CA GLY A 85 -8.51 -4.49 -6.92
C GLY A 85 -8.80 -4.16 -5.46
N VAL A 86 -8.48 -5.11 -4.58
CA VAL A 86 -8.64 -4.98 -3.13
C VAL A 86 -7.38 -5.36 -2.36
N HIS A 87 -7.26 -4.83 -1.14
CA HIS A 87 -6.28 -5.27 -0.16
C HIS A 87 -7.01 -5.82 1.06
N LEU A 88 -6.66 -7.03 1.48
CA LEU A 88 -7.32 -7.74 2.59
C LEU A 88 -6.34 -8.06 3.71
N GLY A 89 -6.81 -7.98 4.94
CA GLY A 89 -6.20 -8.52 6.14
C GLY A 89 -6.76 -9.88 6.53
N ALA A 90 -6.19 -10.44 7.61
CA ALA A 90 -6.54 -11.78 8.09
C ALA A 90 -7.98 -11.92 8.60
N ASN A 91 -8.63 -10.82 8.96
CA ASN A 91 -10.00 -10.80 9.52
C ASN A 91 -11.06 -10.37 8.50
N ASP A 92 -10.66 -10.10 7.26
CA ASP A 92 -11.57 -9.69 6.19
C ASP A 92 -12.16 -10.92 5.47
N LEU A 93 -12.83 -10.71 4.34
CA LEU A 93 -13.33 -11.81 3.52
C LEU A 93 -12.17 -12.76 3.16
N PRO A 94 -12.34 -14.10 3.25
CA PRO A 94 -11.30 -15.04 2.84
C PRO A 94 -10.83 -14.78 1.41
N VAL A 95 -9.52 -14.88 1.18
CA VAL A 95 -8.90 -14.59 -0.11
C VAL A 95 -9.48 -15.46 -1.23
N GLU A 96 -9.77 -16.73 -0.96
CA GLU A 96 -10.42 -17.64 -1.90
C GLU A 96 -11.76 -17.09 -2.39
N SER A 97 -12.63 -16.71 -1.45
CA SER A 97 -13.94 -16.13 -1.76
C SER A 97 -13.82 -14.77 -2.46
N ALA A 98 -12.87 -13.92 -2.04
CA ALA A 98 -12.61 -12.67 -2.72
C ALA A 98 -12.16 -12.89 -4.17
N ARG A 99 -11.28 -13.86 -4.42
CA ARG A 99 -10.81 -14.21 -5.77
C ARG A 99 -11.93 -14.75 -6.65
N GLU A 100 -12.83 -15.57 -6.10
CA GLU A 100 -14.02 -16.06 -6.83
C GLU A 100 -14.94 -14.91 -7.27
N LEU A 101 -15.16 -13.92 -6.41
CA LEU A 101 -16.01 -12.76 -6.71
C LEU A 101 -15.37 -11.78 -7.69
N LEU A 102 -14.06 -11.55 -7.55
CA LEU A 102 -13.32 -10.55 -8.33
C LEU A 102 -12.88 -11.07 -9.71
N GLY A 103 -12.78 -12.38 -9.87
CA GLY A 103 -12.21 -13.00 -11.06
C GLY A 103 -10.67 -12.95 -11.09
N PRO A 104 -10.05 -13.46 -12.16
CA PRO A 104 -8.61 -13.65 -12.23
C PRO A 104 -7.80 -12.36 -12.43
N ASP A 105 -8.43 -11.29 -12.95
CA ASP A 105 -7.71 -10.10 -13.43
C ASP A 105 -7.57 -9.00 -12.37
N ALA A 106 -8.47 -8.96 -11.38
CA ALA A 106 -8.41 -7.96 -10.32
C ALA A 106 -7.17 -8.15 -9.45
N ILE A 107 -6.59 -7.03 -9.00
CA ILE A 107 -5.45 -7.05 -8.09
C ILE A 107 -5.92 -7.46 -6.69
N LEU A 108 -5.26 -8.44 -6.07
CA LEU A 108 -5.56 -8.87 -4.71
C LEU A 108 -4.31 -8.83 -3.82
N GLY A 109 -4.26 -7.85 -2.92
CA GLY A 109 -3.20 -7.73 -1.90
C GLY A 109 -3.58 -8.41 -0.59
N TYR A 110 -2.58 -8.90 0.14
CA TYR A 110 -2.78 -9.51 1.45
C TYR A 110 -1.82 -8.97 2.51
N SER A 111 -2.31 -8.69 3.72
CA SER A 111 -1.49 -8.22 4.85
C SER A 111 -0.73 -9.37 5.54
N VAL A 112 0.55 -9.18 5.80
CA VAL A 112 1.41 -10.11 6.53
C VAL A 112 2.17 -9.38 7.65
N ASN A 113 2.08 -9.91 8.86
CA ASN A 113 2.66 -9.29 10.07
C ASN A 113 3.45 -10.27 10.96
N ASN A 114 3.66 -11.51 10.50
CA ASN A 114 4.50 -12.52 11.15
C ASN A 114 4.74 -13.70 10.18
N GLU A 115 5.54 -14.67 10.61
CA GLU A 115 5.89 -15.85 9.81
C GLU A 115 4.70 -16.76 9.54
N LYS A 116 3.76 -16.92 10.49
CA LYS A 116 2.55 -17.74 10.26
C LYS A 116 1.67 -17.14 9.16
N ALA A 117 1.54 -15.81 9.14
CA ALA A 117 0.83 -15.09 8.09
C ALA A 117 1.54 -15.20 6.74
N LEU A 118 2.89 -15.20 6.73
CA LEU A 118 3.67 -15.45 5.52
C LEU A 118 3.45 -16.87 4.99
N GLU A 119 3.52 -17.89 5.85
CA GLU A 119 3.27 -19.28 5.46
C GLU A 119 1.86 -19.46 4.89
N HIS A 120 0.87 -18.79 5.47
CA HIS A 120 -0.48 -18.75 4.92
C HIS A 120 -0.50 -18.09 3.54
N ALA A 121 0.13 -16.92 3.39
CA ALA A 121 0.22 -16.23 2.10
C ALA A 121 0.87 -17.08 1.01
N ILE A 122 1.92 -17.84 1.34
CA ILE A 122 2.56 -18.79 0.40
C ILE A 122 1.57 -19.88 -0.05
N ARG A 123 0.72 -20.39 0.86
CA ARG A 123 -0.33 -21.37 0.52
C ARG A 123 -1.44 -20.80 -0.36
N LEU A 124 -1.74 -19.51 -0.23
CA LEU A 124 -2.70 -18.84 -1.12
C LEU A 124 -2.22 -18.83 -2.57
N GLY A 125 -0.90 -18.76 -2.79
CA GLY A 125 -0.27 -18.86 -4.10
C GLY A 125 -0.81 -17.80 -5.06
N HIS A 126 -1.12 -18.18 -6.30
CA HIS A 126 -1.57 -17.25 -7.35
C HIS A 126 -2.90 -16.55 -7.08
N LYS A 127 -3.59 -16.84 -5.95
CA LYS A 127 -4.80 -16.12 -5.58
C LYS A 127 -4.49 -14.68 -5.17
N ILE A 128 -3.26 -14.38 -4.73
CA ILE A 128 -2.82 -13.03 -4.35
C ILE A 128 -1.70 -12.53 -5.26
N ASP A 129 -1.63 -11.21 -5.41
CA ASP A 129 -0.73 -10.51 -6.33
C ASP A 129 0.44 -9.82 -5.63
N TYR A 130 0.28 -9.44 -4.36
CA TYR A 130 1.33 -8.81 -3.55
C TYR A 130 1.05 -8.93 -2.05
N LEU A 131 2.08 -8.69 -1.24
CA LEU A 131 1.98 -8.64 0.23
C LEU A 131 2.21 -7.22 0.76
N GLY A 132 1.34 -6.78 1.67
CA GLY A 132 1.61 -5.65 2.55
C GLY A 132 2.26 -6.18 3.83
N VAL A 133 3.55 -5.90 4.02
CA VAL A 133 4.32 -6.46 5.14
C VAL A 133 4.56 -5.35 6.17
N GLY A 134 4.01 -5.52 7.37
CA GLY A 134 4.07 -4.49 8.41
C GLY A 134 3.24 -4.79 9.66
N PRO A 135 3.23 -3.87 10.64
CA PRO A 135 3.89 -2.58 10.59
C PRO A 135 5.42 -2.69 10.78
N VAL A 136 6.22 -1.93 10.03
CA VAL A 136 7.69 -1.89 10.20
C VAL A 136 8.07 -1.18 11.49
N PHE A 137 7.52 0.01 11.70
CA PHE A 137 7.75 0.87 12.86
C PHE A 137 6.43 1.14 13.60
N PRO A 138 6.47 1.62 14.87
CA PRO A 138 5.27 2.03 15.59
C PRO A 138 4.44 3.04 14.79
N THR A 139 3.11 2.91 14.81
CA THR A 139 2.22 3.82 14.10
C THR A 139 0.88 3.98 14.82
N PRO A 140 0.35 5.21 14.99
CA PRO A 140 -0.97 5.41 15.57
C PRO A 140 -2.14 5.22 14.56
N THR A 141 -1.86 4.98 13.28
CA THR A 141 -2.88 5.09 12.21
C THR A 141 -3.90 3.94 12.16
N LYS A 142 -3.57 2.76 12.69
CA LYS A 142 -4.49 1.62 12.81
C LYS A 142 -4.52 1.19 14.30
N PRO A 143 -5.62 1.40 15.04
CA PRO A 143 -5.67 1.07 16.47
C PRO A 143 -5.32 -0.39 16.78
N ASP A 144 -5.78 -1.32 15.92
CA ASP A 144 -5.57 -2.77 16.08
C ASP A 144 -4.37 -3.30 15.26
N HIS A 145 -3.28 -2.52 15.17
CA HIS A 145 -2.08 -3.00 14.49
C HIS A 145 -1.33 -4.01 15.35
N ALA A 146 -0.69 -4.98 14.70
CA ALA A 146 0.26 -5.87 15.37
C ALA A 146 1.47 -5.06 15.88
N PRO A 147 2.22 -5.58 16.89
CA PRO A 147 3.48 -4.97 17.29
C PRO A 147 4.41 -4.73 16.10
N PRO A 148 5.23 -3.66 16.12
CA PRO A 148 6.16 -3.37 15.04
C PRO A 148 7.13 -4.53 14.84
N LEU A 149 7.30 -4.91 13.57
CA LEU A 149 8.22 -5.98 13.14
C LEU A 149 9.68 -5.61 13.38
N GLY A 150 10.00 -4.33 13.19
CA GLY A 150 11.38 -3.88 13.01
C GLY A 150 11.94 -4.27 11.63
N ILE A 151 12.99 -3.57 11.23
CA ILE A 151 13.57 -3.66 9.89
C ILE A 151 14.13 -5.06 9.58
N GLU A 152 14.78 -5.73 10.54
CA GLU A 152 15.33 -7.06 10.29
C GLU A 152 14.27 -8.13 10.06
N ARG A 153 13.18 -8.11 10.83
CA ARG A 153 12.09 -9.06 10.65
C ARG A 153 11.33 -8.79 9.36
N GLN A 154 11.12 -7.51 9.04
CA GLN A 154 10.60 -7.08 7.74
C GLN A 154 11.45 -7.66 6.60
N ARG A 155 12.77 -7.50 6.66
CA ARG A 155 13.71 -8.02 5.66
C ARG A 155 13.58 -9.53 5.49
N LEU A 156 13.49 -10.27 6.59
CA LEU A 156 13.36 -11.73 6.58
C LEU A 156 12.04 -12.21 5.97
N ILE A 157 10.94 -11.54 6.29
CA ILE A 157 9.62 -11.88 5.72
C ILE A 157 9.62 -11.60 4.21
N CYS A 158 10.09 -10.42 3.81
CA CYS A 158 10.13 -10.05 2.40
C CYS A 158 11.04 -10.97 1.58
N SER A 159 12.21 -11.38 2.09
CA SER A 159 13.15 -12.24 1.36
C SER A 159 12.65 -13.68 1.16
N ARG A 160 11.67 -14.12 1.97
CA ARG A 160 11.04 -15.44 1.88
C ARG A 160 9.75 -15.44 1.07
N SER A 161 9.27 -14.26 0.66
CA SER A 161 8.07 -14.14 -0.15
C SER A 161 8.32 -14.56 -1.60
N ILE A 162 7.34 -15.25 -2.19
CA ILE A 162 7.28 -15.51 -3.63
C ILE A 162 6.53 -14.40 -4.39
N HIS A 163 5.84 -13.51 -3.67
CA HIS A 163 5.08 -12.39 -4.21
C HIS A 163 5.87 -11.08 -4.02
N PRO A 164 5.62 -10.06 -4.87
CA PRO A 164 6.06 -8.70 -4.61
C PRO A 164 5.64 -8.23 -3.23
N THR A 165 6.51 -7.49 -2.55
CA THR A 165 6.29 -7.05 -1.16
C THR A 165 6.34 -5.54 -1.04
N VAL A 166 5.41 -5.00 -0.25
CA VAL A 166 5.28 -3.59 0.07
C VAL A 166 5.49 -3.43 1.56
N ALA A 167 6.53 -2.71 1.97
CA ALA A 167 6.73 -2.38 3.38
C ALA A 167 5.75 -1.29 3.82
N VAL A 168 5.11 -1.46 4.97
CA VAL A 168 4.10 -0.51 5.48
C VAL A 168 4.19 -0.37 7.00
N GLY A 169 3.78 0.78 7.52
CA GLY A 169 3.64 1.04 8.96
C GLY A 169 4.77 1.88 9.53
N GLY A 170 4.45 3.11 9.91
CA GLY A 170 5.37 4.08 10.52
C GLY A 170 6.49 4.57 9.59
N ILE A 171 6.35 4.37 8.28
CA ILE A 171 7.32 4.80 7.26
C ILE A 171 7.10 6.27 6.90
N ASN A 172 8.18 7.04 6.82
CA ASN A 172 8.24 8.46 6.47
C ASN A 172 9.58 8.80 5.79
N ALA A 173 9.81 10.07 5.44
CA ALA A 173 11.04 10.49 4.78
C ALA A 173 12.32 10.24 5.61
N GLN A 174 12.21 10.20 6.94
CA GLN A 174 13.38 9.99 7.81
C GLN A 174 13.89 8.54 7.80
N ASN A 175 13.02 7.56 7.53
CA ASN A 175 13.36 6.13 7.59
C ASN A 175 13.16 5.36 6.25
N ALA A 176 12.55 5.97 5.23
CA ALA A 176 12.25 5.32 3.95
C ALA A 176 13.51 4.75 3.25
N ALA A 177 14.61 5.50 3.22
CA ALA A 177 15.84 5.02 2.57
C ALA A 177 16.43 3.80 3.28
N GLU A 178 16.36 3.72 4.60
CA GLU A 178 16.84 2.57 5.37
C GLU A 178 16.04 1.30 5.04
N VAL A 179 14.70 1.43 4.99
CA VAL A 179 13.81 0.33 4.61
C VAL A 179 14.03 -0.13 3.16
N MET A 180 14.40 0.77 2.24
CA MET A 180 14.72 0.38 0.86
C MET A 180 16.16 -0.15 0.71
N ALA A 181 17.10 0.30 1.54
CA ALA A 181 18.51 -0.10 1.49
C ALA A 181 18.71 -1.57 1.88
N ILE A 182 17.89 -2.12 2.80
CA ILE A 182 17.89 -3.56 3.09
C ILE A 182 17.52 -4.42 1.87
N GLY A 183 16.87 -3.82 0.88
CA GLY A 183 16.69 -4.38 -0.45
C GLY A 183 15.72 -5.53 -0.57
N ALA A 184 14.97 -5.84 0.50
CA ALA A 184 13.96 -6.89 0.49
C ALA A 184 12.56 -6.42 0.00
N PRO A 185 12.02 -5.26 0.42
CA PRO A 185 10.76 -4.78 -0.13
C PRO A 185 10.91 -4.20 -1.54
N ASP A 186 9.89 -4.39 -2.39
CA ASP A 186 9.83 -3.83 -3.73
C ASP A 186 9.33 -2.37 -3.72
N ALA A 187 8.44 -2.05 -2.78
CA ALA A 187 7.84 -0.73 -2.59
C ALA A 187 7.66 -0.36 -1.11
N LEU A 188 7.36 0.93 -0.87
CA LEU A 188 6.91 1.43 0.42
C LEU A 188 5.47 1.92 0.33
N ALA A 189 4.67 1.63 1.34
CA ALA A 189 3.36 2.21 1.54
C ALA A 189 3.35 3.19 2.73
N VAL A 190 2.72 4.33 2.53
CA VAL A 190 2.58 5.39 3.54
C VAL A 190 1.13 5.85 3.65
N ILE A 191 0.76 6.32 4.84
CA ILE A 191 -0.56 6.92 5.12
C ILE A 191 -0.37 8.36 5.63
N SER A 192 -0.07 8.51 6.92
CA SER A 192 0.04 9.79 7.61
C SER A 192 1.17 10.68 7.09
N ALA A 193 2.27 10.09 6.62
CA ALA A 193 3.40 10.83 6.07
C ALA A 193 3.02 11.71 4.85
N ILE A 194 1.89 11.43 4.19
CA ILE A 194 1.33 12.28 3.14
C ILE A 194 -0.03 12.83 3.54
N CYS A 195 -0.95 11.98 4.04
CA CYS A 195 -2.33 12.40 4.32
C CYS A 195 -2.44 13.46 5.43
N ALA A 196 -1.53 13.44 6.40
CA ALA A 196 -1.52 14.35 7.55
C ALA A 196 -0.36 15.36 7.49
N ALA A 197 0.29 15.52 6.33
CA ALA A 197 1.38 16.46 6.16
C ALA A 197 0.85 17.88 5.88
N ASP A 198 1.50 18.90 6.43
CA ASP A 198 1.20 20.31 6.11
C ASP A 198 1.47 20.63 4.64
N GLU A 199 2.50 20.00 4.05
CA GLU A 199 2.88 20.13 2.65
C GLU A 199 2.88 18.75 1.94
N PRO A 200 1.71 18.16 1.58
CA PRO A 200 1.63 16.79 1.04
C PRO A 200 2.47 16.56 -0.23
N THR A 201 2.51 17.54 -1.13
CA THR A 201 3.30 17.48 -2.37
C THR A 201 4.80 17.41 -2.10
N LYS A 202 5.28 18.15 -1.11
CA LYS A 202 6.69 18.13 -0.70
C LYS A 202 7.04 16.79 -0.04
N ALA A 203 6.19 16.33 0.88
CA ALA A 203 6.37 15.04 1.53
C ALA A 203 6.40 13.87 0.52
N ALA A 204 5.53 13.88 -0.49
CA ALA A 204 5.53 12.88 -1.55
C ALA A 204 6.82 12.90 -2.39
N HIS A 205 7.33 14.08 -2.74
CA HIS A 205 8.61 14.20 -3.45
C HIS A 205 9.79 13.69 -2.62
N GLU A 206 9.87 14.09 -1.34
CA GLU A 206 10.91 13.63 -0.42
C GLU A 206 10.90 12.11 -0.28
N LEU A 207 9.73 11.49 -0.11
CA LEU A 207 9.60 10.04 -0.06
C LEU A 207 10.09 9.35 -1.34
N CYS A 208 9.76 9.88 -2.52
CA CYS A 208 10.28 9.35 -3.78
C CYS A 208 11.81 9.45 -3.86
N GLN A 209 12.40 10.57 -3.43
CA GLN A 209 13.85 10.75 -3.39
C GLN A 209 14.52 9.75 -2.42
N GLU A 210 13.92 9.53 -1.26
CA GLU A 210 14.42 8.61 -0.24
C GLU A 210 14.32 7.14 -0.68
N ILE A 211 13.27 6.76 -1.40
CA ILE A 211 13.16 5.44 -2.02
C ILE A 211 14.30 5.22 -3.02
N GLU A 212 14.57 6.19 -3.90
CA GLU A 212 15.67 6.10 -4.86
C GLU A 212 17.05 6.11 -4.19
N ARG A 213 17.20 6.88 -3.11
CA ARG A 213 18.41 6.91 -2.28
C ARG A 213 18.68 5.53 -1.69
N GLY A 214 17.70 4.89 -1.05
CA GLY A 214 17.83 3.55 -0.49
C GLY A 214 18.15 2.49 -1.56
N ARG A 215 17.52 2.56 -2.74
CA ARG A 215 17.83 1.68 -3.88
C ARG A 215 19.28 1.81 -4.36
N LYS A 216 19.85 3.03 -4.36
CA LYS A 216 21.26 3.26 -4.71
C LYS A 216 22.21 2.72 -3.65
N MET A 217 21.90 2.90 -2.37
CA MET A 217 22.70 2.35 -1.26
C MET A 217 22.83 0.83 -1.37
N LYS A 218 21.73 0.12 -1.63
CA LYS A 218 21.73 -1.33 -1.86
C LYS A 218 22.70 -1.76 -2.98
N LYS A 219 22.67 -1.06 -4.12
CA LYS A 219 23.53 -1.38 -5.28
C LYS A 219 25.01 -1.19 -4.95
N ALA A 220 25.36 -0.18 -4.16
CA ALA A 220 26.73 0.04 -3.73
C ALA A 220 27.23 -1.09 -2.81
N THR A 221 26.38 -1.58 -1.89
CA THR A 221 26.73 -2.70 -1.00
C THR A 221 26.83 -4.03 -1.73
N ALA A 222 26.04 -4.25 -2.79
CA ALA A 222 26.07 -5.48 -3.58
C ALA A 222 27.27 -5.61 -4.54
N ASN A 223 27.98 -4.52 -4.80
CA ASN A 223 29.15 -4.46 -5.69
C ASN A 223 30.49 -4.51 -4.94
N ASN A 224 30.47 -4.61 -3.61
CA ASN A 224 31.63 -4.81 -2.74
C ASN A 224 31.61 -6.23 -2.17
#